data_AF-A0A968LMV7-F1
#
_entry.id   AF-A0A968LMV7-F1
#
_cell.length_a   1.000
_cell.length_b   1.000
_cell.length_c   1.000
_cell.angle_alpha   90.00
_cell.angle_beta   90.00
_cell.angle_gamma   90.00
#
_symmetry.space_group_name_H-M   'P 1'
#
loop_
_entity.id
_entity.type
_entity.pdbx_description
1 polymer ?
#
loop_
_entity_poly.entity_id
_entity_poly.type
_entity_poly.pdbx_seq_one_letter_code
_entity_poly.pdbx_strand_id
1 'polypeptide(L)'
;MRCWTAGDLYAPQAWQDDTGRWLLIGWLPEKRSVEAQLEAGYAGCMSYARELSLENGVLKQRPVRQLEGLREQRLKGVLSGAALEIRVLEPKNDAGQKFGVKLRAAPDNAEFTLVYLEGDELVIDRRHSSLNDT
;
A
#
# COMPACT_ATOMS: atom_id res chain seq x y z
N MET A 1 5.30 -17.05 0.21
CA MET A 1 5.51 -16.52 1.57
C MET A 1 4.54 -15.35 1.76
N ARG A 2 3.42 -15.55 2.49
CA ARG A 2 2.37 -14.52 2.63
C ARG A 2 2.88 -13.37 3.50
N CYS A 3 3.29 -12.27 2.87
CA CYS A 3 3.71 -11.04 3.54
C CYS A 3 2.46 -10.36 4.17
N TRP A 4 2.22 -10.60 5.46
CA TRP A 4 1.05 -10.10 6.21
C TRP A 4 1.06 -8.60 6.51
N THR A 5 2.23 -7.99 6.38
CA THR A 5 2.49 -6.56 6.45
C THR A 5 3.51 -6.32 5.36
N ALA A 6 3.30 -5.39 4.43
CA ALA A 6 4.35 -5.00 3.49
C ALA A 6 5.44 -4.20 4.25
N GLY A 7 6.13 -4.87 5.17
CA GLY A 7 7.19 -4.39 6.06
C GLY A 7 6.75 -3.45 7.19
N ASP A 8 5.75 -2.60 6.97
CA ASP A 8 5.68 -1.34 7.71
C ASP A 8 4.49 -1.20 8.68
N LEU A 9 3.59 -2.18 8.76
CA LEU A 9 2.46 -2.12 9.68
C LEU A 9 2.90 -2.57 11.08
N TYR A 10 3.17 -1.60 11.96
CA TYR A 10 3.64 -1.84 13.32
C TYR A 10 2.54 -1.71 14.37
N ALA A 11 2.67 -2.48 15.46
CA ALA A 11 1.73 -2.53 16.58
C ALA A 11 0.24 -2.55 16.16
N PRO A 12 -0.17 -3.45 15.23
CA PRO A 12 -1.54 -3.47 14.79
C PRO A 12 -2.47 -3.95 15.92
N GLN A 13 -3.61 -3.28 16.06
CA GLN A 13 -4.66 -3.64 17.01
C GLN A 13 -5.90 -4.08 16.24
N ALA A 14 -6.50 -5.17 16.69
CA ALA A 14 -7.73 -5.72 16.12
C ALA A 14 -8.86 -5.70 17.14
N TRP A 15 -10.06 -5.35 16.70
CA TRP A 15 -11.27 -5.34 17.53
C TRP A 15 -12.50 -5.64 16.69
N GLN A 16 -13.61 -6.00 17.34
CA GLN A 16 -14.92 -6.10 16.68
C GLN A 16 -15.68 -4.78 16.82
N ASP A 17 -16.29 -4.31 15.73
CA ASP A 17 -17.28 -3.23 15.78
C ASP A 17 -18.66 -3.72 16.28
N ASP A 18 -19.61 -2.80 16.40
CA ASP A 18 -21.00 -3.06 16.80
C ASP A 18 -21.77 -3.98 15.82
N THR A 19 -21.28 -4.12 14.59
CA THR A 19 -21.81 -5.02 13.57
C THR A 19 -21.16 -6.42 13.60
N GLY A 20 -20.22 -6.65 14.52
CA GLY A 20 -19.51 -7.92 14.69
C GLY A 20 -18.37 -8.14 13.70
N ARG A 21 -17.99 -7.13 12.91
CA ARG A 21 -16.89 -7.21 11.94
C ARG A 21 -15.57 -6.96 12.63
N TRP A 22 -14.55 -7.75 12.29
CA TRP A 22 -13.19 -7.53 12.78
C TRP A 22 -12.50 -6.42 11.99
N LEU A 23 -12.02 -5.41 12.68
CA LEU A 23 -11.25 -4.30 12.14
C LEU A 23 -9.80 -4.39 12.60
N LEU A 24 -8.88 -3.86 11.79
CA LEU A 24 -7.45 -3.76 12.07
C LEU A 24 -6.96 -2.36 11.73
N ILE A 25 -6.24 -1.73 12.65
CA ILE A 25 -5.46 -0.52 12.40
C ILE A 25 -4.08 -0.68 13.01
N GLY A 26 -3.05 -0.06 12.43
CA GLY A 26 -1.71 -0.06 13.01
C GLY A 26 -0.96 1.21 12.68
N TRP A 27 0.18 1.39 13.33
CA TRP A 27 1.06 2.53 13.09
C TRP A 27 2.00 2.24 11.91
N LEU A 28 2.21 3.24 11.07
CA LEU A 28 3.18 3.25 9.98
C LEU A 28 4.31 4.21 10.40
N PRO A 29 5.47 3.70 10.84
CA PRO A 29 6.57 4.54 11.28
C PRO A 29 7.15 5.33 10.11
N GLU A 30 7.56 6.56 10.38
CA GLU A 30 8.37 7.35 9.47
C GLU A 30 9.76 6.73 9.32
N LYS A 31 10.27 6.69 8.08
CA LYS A 31 11.54 6.05 7.75
C LYS A 31 12.69 7.03 7.57
N ARG A 32 12.39 8.32 7.42
CA ARG A 32 13.41 9.38 7.39
C ARG A 32 14.14 9.49 8.73
N SER A 33 15.28 10.18 8.72
CA SER A 33 16.11 10.40 9.91
C SER A 33 15.32 11.06 11.05
N VAL A 34 15.83 10.93 12.28
CA VAL A 34 15.22 11.55 13.46
C VAL A 34 15.16 13.07 13.31
N GLU A 35 16.18 13.68 12.71
CA GLU A 35 16.23 15.12 12.45
C GLU A 35 15.09 15.55 11.52
N ALA A 36 14.87 14.80 10.43
CA ALA A 36 13.77 15.07 9.50
C ALA A 36 12.39 14.87 10.14
N GLN A 37 12.26 13.91 11.07
CA GLN A 37 11.03 13.71 11.85
C GLN A 37 10.76 14.87 12.80
N LEU A 38 11.81 15.34 13.50
CA LEU A 38 11.71 16.48 14.41
C LEU A 38 11.36 17.76 13.65
N GLU A 39 11.98 18.00 12.49
CA GLU A 39 11.66 19.14 11.62
C GLU A 39 10.22 19.07 11.09
N ALA A 40 9.76 17.89 10.68
CA ALA A 40 8.41 17.69 10.17
C ALA A 40 7.32 17.72 11.27
N GLY A 41 7.69 17.54 12.53
CA GLY A 41 6.77 17.50 13.67
C GLY A 41 5.94 16.21 13.79
N TYR A 42 6.30 15.14 13.06
CA TYR A 42 5.64 13.84 13.14
C TYR A 42 6.62 12.68 12.90
N ALA A 43 6.32 11.52 13.47
CA ALA A 43 7.15 10.30 13.41
C ALA A 43 6.47 9.13 12.68
N GLY A 44 5.35 9.37 12.02
CA GLY A 44 4.60 8.36 11.28
C GLY A 44 3.13 8.71 11.16
N CYS A 45 2.31 7.77 10.73
CA CYS A 45 0.86 7.93 10.63
C CYS A 45 0.12 6.63 10.96
N MET A 46 -1.18 6.71 11.17
CA MET A 46 -2.01 5.51 11.27
C MET A 46 -2.28 4.94 9.88
N SER A 47 -2.30 3.62 9.75
CA SER A 47 -2.82 2.96 8.56
C SER A 47 -4.30 3.27 8.40
N TYR A 48 -4.83 3.10 7.19
CA TYR A 48 -6.28 2.96 7.04
C TYR A 48 -6.78 1.70 7.76
N ALA A 49 -8.04 1.71 8.19
CA ALA A 49 -8.67 0.55 8.79
C ALA A 49 -8.86 -0.57 7.75
N ARG A 50 -8.65 -1.81 8.16
CA ARG A 50 -8.82 -3.00 7.33
C ARG A 50 -9.85 -3.92 7.95
N GLU A 51 -10.70 -4.52 7.13
CA GLU A 51 -11.60 -5.59 7.56
C GLU A 51 -10.87 -6.93 7.51
N LEU A 52 -11.02 -7.72 8.57
CA LEU A 52 -10.46 -9.06 8.69
C LEU A 52 -11.56 -10.10 8.54
N SER A 53 -11.29 -11.15 7.77
CA SER A 53 -12.17 -12.32 7.65
C SER A 53 -11.34 -13.60 7.62
N LEU A 54 -11.91 -14.70 8.11
CA LEU A 54 -11.32 -16.03 7.98
C LEU A 54 -12.04 -16.78 6.85
N GLU A 55 -11.33 -17.04 5.76
CA GLU A 55 -11.88 -17.71 4.57
C GLU A 55 -11.06 -18.95 4.27
N ASN A 56 -11.69 -20.14 4.34
CA ASN A 56 -11.01 -21.43 4.14
C ASN A 56 -9.77 -21.61 5.02
N GLY A 57 -9.86 -21.19 6.29
CA GLY A 57 -8.74 -21.24 7.24
C GLY A 57 -7.64 -20.21 6.98
N VAL A 58 -7.82 -19.30 6.02
CA VAL A 58 -6.87 -18.24 5.69
C VAL A 58 -7.42 -16.89 6.15
N LEU A 59 -6.68 -16.20 7.00
CA LEU A 59 -6.99 -14.82 7.36
C LEU A 59 -6.82 -13.94 6.11
N LYS A 60 -7.84 -13.14 5.80
CA LYS A 60 -7.86 -12.18 4.70
C LYS A 60 -8.00 -10.79 5.27
N GLN A 61 -7.34 -9.83 4.62
CA GLN A 61 -7.46 -8.42 4.94
C GLN A 61 -8.00 -7.69 3.71
N ARG A 62 -8.93 -6.77 3.90
CA ARG A 62 -9.44 -5.89 2.83
C ARG A 62 -9.46 -4.45 3.32
N PRO A 63 -9.28 -3.44 2.45
CA PRO A 63 -9.60 -2.06 2.80
C PRO A 63 -11.02 -1.99 3.36
N VAL A 64 -11.23 -1.23 4.43
CA VAL A 64 -12.57 -1.07 5.02
C VAL A 64 -13.51 -0.45 3.98
N ARG A 65 -14.76 -0.91 3.92
CA ARG A 65 -15.75 -0.44 2.91
C ARG A 65 -16.03 1.07 2.98
N GLN A 66 -15.76 1.73 4.11
CA GLN A 66 -15.95 3.17 4.26
C GLN A 66 -15.04 3.96 3.31
N LEU A 67 -13.90 3.41 2.89
CA LEU A 67 -13.03 4.06 1.90
C LEU A 67 -13.71 4.24 0.54
N GLU A 68 -14.74 3.45 0.23
CA GLU A 68 -15.52 3.60 -1.00
C GLU A 68 -16.23 4.97 -1.06
N GLY A 69 -16.64 5.51 0.09
CA GLY A 69 -17.26 6.83 0.18
C GLY A 69 -16.29 8.00 0.00
N LEU A 70 -14.97 7.75 0.04
CA LEU A 70 -13.93 8.76 -0.22
C LEU A 70 -13.51 8.80 -1.70
N ARG A 71 -14.03 7.90 -2.53
CA ARG A 71 -13.72 7.88 -3.96
C ARG A 71 -14.50 8.99 -4.66
N GLU A 72 -13.80 9.89 -5.32
CA GLU A 72 -14.42 10.98 -6.08
C GLU A 72 -14.77 10.55 -7.51
N GLN A 73 -13.76 10.44 -8.37
CA GLN A 73 -13.94 10.16 -9.79
C GLN A 73 -13.13 8.93 -10.23
N ARG A 74 -13.72 8.16 -11.15
CA ARG A 74 -13.01 7.06 -11.80
C ARG A 74 -12.15 7.57 -12.93
N LEU A 75 -10.83 7.41 -12.79
CA LEU A 75 -9.86 7.84 -13.79
C LEU A 75 -9.54 6.73 -14.81
N LYS A 76 -9.08 7.14 -16.00
CA LYS A 76 -8.62 6.26 -17.09
C LYS A 76 -7.39 6.88 -17.77
N GLY A 77 -6.48 6.06 -18.28
CA GLY A 77 -5.28 6.50 -19.00
C GLY A 77 -4.10 6.76 -18.08
N VAL A 78 -3.27 7.75 -18.41
CA VAL A 78 -2.16 8.20 -17.56
C VAL A 78 -2.73 8.88 -16.33
N LEU A 79 -2.44 8.32 -15.15
CA LEU A 79 -3.00 8.77 -13.88
C LEU A 79 -2.04 9.73 -13.19
N SER A 80 -2.57 10.82 -12.65
CA SER A 80 -1.84 11.74 -11.77
C SER A 80 -2.70 12.06 -10.55
N GLY A 81 -2.07 12.11 -9.38
CA GLY A 81 -2.76 12.36 -8.11
C GLY A 81 -1.94 11.94 -6.90
N ALA A 82 -2.22 12.57 -5.76
CA ALA A 82 -1.54 12.25 -4.49
C ALA A 82 -2.23 11.12 -3.72
N ALA A 83 -3.54 10.91 -3.93
CA ALA A 83 -4.35 9.91 -3.24
C ALA A 83 -5.22 9.17 -4.27
N LEU A 84 -4.77 7.99 -4.70
CA LEU A 84 -5.45 7.15 -5.69
C LEU A 84 -5.61 5.72 -5.17
N GLU A 85 -6.76 5.12 -5.43
CA GLU A 85 -6.95 3.67 -5.35
C GLU A 85 -6.81 3.08 -6.75
N ILE A 86 -5.82 2.20 -6.96
CA ILE A 86 -5.53 1.61 -8.26
C ILE A 86 -5.83 0.11 -8.20
N ARG A 87 -6.77 -0.35 -9.03
CA ARG A 87 -7.00 -1.77 -9.27
C ARG A 87 -6.36 -2.18 -10.58
N VAL A 88 -5.32 -2.99 -10.48
CA VAL A 88 -4.64 -3.60 -11.63
C VAL A 88 -5.24 -4.98 -11.85
N LEU A 89 -5.65 -5.25 -13.08
CA LEU A 89 -5.98 -6.61 -13.52
C LEU A 89 -4.78 -7.11 -14.31
N GLU A 90 -4.32 -8.33 -14.03
CA GLU A 90 -3.23 -8.93 -14.79
C GLU A 90 -3.58 -8.89 -16.29
N PRO A 91 -2.75 -8.23 -17.12
CA PRO A 91 -2.94 -8.31 -18.55
C PRO A 91 -2.70 -9.76 -18.98
N LYS A 92 -3.53 -10.26 -19.91
CA LYS A 92 -3.20 -11.50 -20.61
C LYS A 92 -1.83 -11.31 -21.26
N ASN A 93 -0.83 -12.08 -20.85
CA ASN A 93 0.53 -12.02 -21.38
C ASN A 93 0.94 -13.38 -21.95
N ASP A 94 1.95 -13.33 -22.81
CA ASP A 94 2.70 -14.53 -23.19
C ASP A 94 3.59 -14.96 -22.00
N ALA A 95 3.83 -16.26 -21.88
CA ALA A 95 4.63 -16.83 -20.80
C ALA A 95 6.03 -16.16 -20.74
N GLY A 96 6.31 -15.50 -19.61
CA GLY A 96 7.65 -14.95 -19.29
C GLY A 96 7.77 -13.42 -19.27
N GLN A 97 6.74 -12.65 -19.66
CA GLN A 97 6.78 -11.19 -19.54
C GLN A 97 6.40 -10.73 -18.12
N LYS A 98 7.27 -9.95 -17.47
CA LYS A 98 6.97 -9.29 -16.18
C LYS A 98 6.14 -8.03 -16.43
N PHE A 99 5.09 -7.84 -15.62
CA PHE A 99 4.28 -6.63 -15.61
C PHE A 99 4.41 -5.94 -14.25
N GLY A 100 4.42 -4.60 -14.25
CA GLY A 100 4.43 -3.80 -13.04
C GLY A 100 3.95 -2.37 -13.27
N VAL A 101 3.78 -1.64 -12.17
CA VAL A 101 3.34 -0.25 -12.14
C VAL A 101 4.37 0.57 -11.37
N LYS A 102 4.79 1.70 -11.96
CA LYS A 102 5.51 2.75 -11.23
C LYS A 102 4.51 3.67 -10.54
N LEU A 103 4.64 3.83 -9.24
CA LEU A 103 3.84 4.73 -8.41
C LEU A 103 4.66 5.96 -8.04
N ARG A 104 3.99 7.12 -7.94
CA ARG A 104 4.61 8.41 -7.57
C ARG A 104 5.90 8.69 -8.37
N ALA A 105 5.86 8.42 -9.68
CA ALA A 105 7.01 8.63 -10.54
C ALA A 105 7.22 10.12 -10.83
N ALA A 106 8.45 10.60 -10.68
CA ALA A 106 8.86 11.92 -11.14
C ALA A 106 8.75 12.02 -12.69
N PRO A 107 8.52 13.21 -13.28
CA PRO A 107 8.38 13.37 -14.73
C PRO A 107 9.59 12.83 -15.53
N ASP A 108 10.78 12.92 -14.95
CA ASP A 108 12.05 12.43 -15.51
C ASP A 108 12.38 10.97 -15.13
N ASN A 109 11.51 10.30 -14.37
CA ASN A 109 11.73 8.98 -13.76
C ASN A 109 12.92 8.89 -12.79
N ALA A 110 13.41 10.01 -12.24
CA ALA A 110 14.49 9.97 -11.24
C ALA A 110 14.05 9.28 -9.93
N GLU A 111 12.79 9.49 -9.52
CA GLU A 111 12.19 8.86 -8.34
C GLU A 111 10.91 8.09 -8.73
N PHE A 112 10.72 6.88 -8.18
CA PHE A 112 9.51 6.07 -8.31
C PHE A 112 9.51 4.88 -7.32
N THR A 113 8.32 4.38 -6.99
CA THR A 113 8.15 3.05 -6.37
C THR A 113 7.69 2.06 -7.43
N LEU A 114 8.35 0.91 -7.57
CA LEU A 114 7.97 -0.12 -8.52
C LEU A 114 7.18 -1.23 -7.83
N VAL A 115 5.98 -1.54 -8.34
CA VAL A 115 5.14 -2.64 -7.85
C VAL A 115 4.94 -3.65 -8.97
N TYR A 116 5.34 -4.90 -8.78
CA TYR A 116 5.30 -5.93 -9.83
C TYR A 116 5.13 -7.33 -9.24
N LEU A 117 4.79 -8.31 -10.09
CA LEU A 117 4.74 -9.72 -9.71
C LEU A 117 6.02 -10.45 -10.10
N GLU A 118 6.53 -11.28 -9.20
CA GLU A 118 7.61 -12.22 -9.43
C GLU A 118 7.14 -13.63 -9.06
N GLY A 119 6.73 -14.40 -10.07
CA GLY A 119 5.93 -15.61 -9.83
C GLY A 119 4.59 -15.24 -9.18
N ASP A 120 4.28 -15.87 -8.04
CA ASP A 120 3.07 -15.60 -7.26
C ASP A 120 3.28 -14.52 -6.15
N GLU A 121 4.45 -13.88 -6.11
CA GLU A 121 4.78 -12.89 -5.09
C GLU A 121 4.60 -11.46 -5.62
N LEU A 122 3.91 -10.63 -4.85
CA LEU A 122 3.83 -9.19 -5.10
C LEU A 122 5.03 -8.48 -4.48
N VAL A 123 5.86 -7.87 -5.32
CA VAL A 123 7.04 -7.11 -4.93
C VAL A 123 6.73 -5.62 -4.92
N ILE A 124 7.12 -4.94 -3.83
CA ILE A 124 7.08 -3.48 -3.70
C ILE A 124 8.53 -3.01 -3.53
N ASP A 125 9.13 -2.55 -4.61
CA ASP A 125 10.50 -2.04 -4.66
C ASP A 125 10.51 -0.52 -4.47
N ARG A 126 11.17 -0.10 -3.38
CA ARG A 126 11.25 1.29 -2.95
C ARG A 126 12.65 1.89 -3.07
N ARG A 127 13.60 1.18 -3.68
CA ARG A 127 15.01 1.61 -3.78
C ARG A 127 15.19 2.90 -4.59
N HIS A 128 14.20 3.24 -5.41
CA HIS A 128 14.18 4.47 -6.20
C HIS A 128 13.14 5.47 -5.70
N SER A 129 12.50 5.24 -4.54
CA SER A 129 11.41 6.10 -4.07
C SER A 129 11.88 7.45 -3.54
N SER A 130 13.18 7.62 -3.31
CA SER A 130 13.78 8.89 -2.91
C SER A 130 15.22 9.00 -3.44
N LEU A 131 15.67 10.23 -3.71
CA LEU A 131 17.08 10.55 -3.91
C LEU A 131 17.86 10.71 -2.59
N ASN A 132 17.17 10.69 -1.45
CA ASN A 132 17.83 10.77 -0.14
C ASN A 132 18.52 9.44 0.18
N ASP A 133 19.74 9.52 0.72
CA ASP A 133 20.45 8.39 1.32
C ASP A 133 19.84 8.04 2.69
N THR A 134 18.62 7.49 2.70
CA THR A 134 17.99 6.95 3.93
C THR A 134 18.13 5.44 4.00
#